data_AF-A0A7C3L8U4-F1
#
_entry.id   AF-A0A7C3L8U4-F1
#
_cell.length_a   1.000
_cell.length_b   1.000
_cell.length_c   1.000
_cell.angle_alpha   90.00
_cell.angle_beta   90.00
_cell.angle_gamma   90.00
#
_symmetry.space_group_name_H-M   'P 1'
#
loop_
_entity.id
_entity.type
_entity.pdbx_description
1 polymer ?
#
loop_
_entity_poly.entity_id
_entity_poly.type
_entity_poly.pdbx_seq_one_letter_code
_entity_poly.pdbx_strand_id
1 'polypeptide(L)'
;MDTATSGFQHSHFDKQQLLLDNEVIVLVDDDALIREPIKIYFTEYGIRLLEADSGASFWHIMEHNNVALVLLDIGLPDIDGKTLPPLIKKQYPDAAILMLSGVSDINTAMECIRAGADDYLTKPSPLADIYLAVKKLLEKRRLLIQNRQYQEELEYANFRLQLMHELSLKMNSVYLDTVKLDEILMAILVGITAHEGLRFNRAFLAMIDIDDDVLRGRMAIGPGCREEASKIWQDLNQKGFNFFDIIQEVKTCAHNQTSEVNHLIQQLRIPLNAVDHILIRCAIERQTIKVTNGMAQGFDPTDVVNLLGARDFVVVPLYSPRRPLGVIIADNLITGRPITNSYISALELFSSQASLIIEHSRLYMKMEETIAKLEAVNYELDKNKDMLVEAERYSALGHMAAQMAHNIRNPITAIGGVARILSRKTSHDNITKYIDVMVKETERIESTLKNLFEFVESETVELKMAQIHPLVREALNLLQPEIDRHNIKVIIDCLKRDTVLKVDSVKIKKALVHIFKNAVDAMADGGTLTIKTSIDAPWFKLLITDTGNRIEAALVDKAKEPFFTTKAYGTGMGLSIVEQIIKAHGGIFTIARGDINTEVTVKLPLPSQK
;
A
#
# COMPACT_ATOMS: atom_id res chain seq x y z
N MET A 1 69.12 44.87 -39.47
CA MET A 1 68.65 46.23 -39.78
C MET A 1 67.43 46.04 -40.66
N ASP A 2 66.25 46.18 -40.08
CA ASP A 2 65.07 46.75 -40.75
C ASP A 2 63.98 46.96 -39.71
N THR A 3 63.28 48.07 -39.89
CA THR A 3 62.60 48.86 -38.87
C THR A 3 61.16 48.42 -38.63
N ALA A 4 60.73 48.64 -37.39
CA ALA A 4 59.37 48.50 -36.90
C ALA A 4 58.31 49.13 -37.81
N THR A 5 57.22 48.39 -38.04
CA THR A 5 55.89 48.95 -38.33
C THR A 5 54.87 48.20 -37.48
N SER A 6 54.35 48.92 -36.50
CA SER A 6 53.23 48.56 -35.65
C SER A 6 51.95 48.37 -36.47
N GLY A 7 51.31 47.20 -36.35
CA GLY A 7 49.96 46.97 -36.86
C GLY A 7 49.09 46.39 -35.74
N PHE A 8 48.25 47.22 -35.13
CA PHE A 8 47.21 46.79 -34.20
C PHE A 8 46.28 45.79 -34.89
N GLN A 9 46.36 44.50 -34.53
CA GLN A 9 45.35 43.50 -34.89
C GLN A 9 44.00 43.96 -34.33
N HIS A 10 43.13 44.48 -35.20
CA HIS A 10 41.74 44.74 -34.83
C HIS A 10 41.04 43.39 -34.60
N SER A 11 40.64 43.13 -33.35
CA SER A 11 39.84 41.95 -33.02
C SER A 11 38.53 42.00 -33.83
N HIS A 12 38.30 41.02 -34.71
CA HIS A 12 37.07 40.92 -35.48
C HIS A 12 35.83 40.97 -34.57
N PHE A 13 34.79 41.68 -35.01
CA PHE A 13 33.48 41.72 -34.36
C PHE A 13 32.69 40.48 -34.80
N ASP A 14 32.46 39.55 -33.87
CA ASP A 14 31.68 38.35 -34.15
C ASP A 14 30.19 38.68 -33.98
N LYS A 15 29.58 39.15 -35.08
CA LYS A 15 28.18 39.59 -35.13
C LYS A 15 27.22 38.55 -34.55
N GLN A 16 27.49 37.26 -34.79
CA GLN A 16 26.62 36.16 -34.36
C GLN A 16 26.59 35.97 -32.84
N GLN A 17 27.59 36.50 -32.11
CA GLN A 17 27.64 36.42 -30.64
C GLN A 17 26.96 37.61 -29.96
N LEU A 18 26.89 38.77 -30.62
CA LEU A 18 26.52 40.05 -30.00
C LEU A 18 25.14 40.57 -30.38
N LEU A 19 24.64 40.24 -31.57
CA LEU A 19 23.33 40.66 -32.07
C LEU A 19 22.53 39.43 -32.52
N LEU A 20 21.22 39.42 -32.23
CA LEU A 20 20.30 38.46 -32.85
C LEU A 20 20.09 38.82 -34.34
N ASP A 21 19.64 37.85 -35.14
CA ASP A 21 19.42 38.05 -36.59
C ASP A 21 18.39 39.16 -36.91
N ASN A 22 17.50 39.47 -35.96
CA ASN A 22 16.50 40.52 -36.07
C ASN A 22 16.87 41.83 -35.36
N GLU A 23 18.03 41.90 -34.70
CA GLU A 23 18.48 43.09 -33.97
C GLU A 23 19.23 44.07 -34.87
N VAL A 24 19.03 45.36 -34.62
CA VAL A 24 19.65 46.45 -35.39
C VAL A 24 20.28 47.49 -34.46
N ILE A 25 21.24 48.24 -35.00
CA ILE A 25 21.79 49.42 -34.35
C ILE A 25 21.18 50.65 -35.02
N VAL A 26 20.86 51.70 -34.26
CA VAL A 26 20.33 52.95 -34.79
C VAL A 26 21.34 54.07 -34.57
N LEU A 27 21.62 54.85 -35.61
CA LEU A 27 22.41 56.08 -35.55
C LEU A 27 21.50 57.28 -35.72
N VAL A 28 21.49 58.14 -34.70
CA VAL A 28 20.67 59.36 -34.63
C VAL A 28 21.60 60.56 -34.62
N ASP A 29 21.58 61.31 -35.71
CA ASP A 29 22.44 62.47 -35.93
C ASP A 29 21.77 63.33 -37.00
N ASP A 30 21.83 64.65 -36.93
CA ASP A 30 21.21 65.52 -37.93
C ASP A 30 22.12 65.75 -39.15
N ASP A 31 23.44 65.62 -38.97
CA ASP A 31 24.43 65.80 -40.03
C ASP A 31 24.66 64.52 -40.86
N ALA A 32 24.24 64.56 -42.13
CA ALA A 32 24.43 63.47 -43.09
C ALA A 32 25.92 63.15 -43.32
N LEU A 33 26.82 64.15 -43.20
CA LEU A 33 28.26 63.98 -43.37
C LEU A 33 28.88 63.12 -42.26
N ILE A 34 28.21 62.99 -41.11
CA ILE A 34 28.62 62.13 -40.00
C ILE A 34 27.96 60.75 -40.10
N ARG A 35 26.67 60.68 -40.50
CA ARG A 35 25.93 59.41 -40.61
C ARG A 35 26.50 58.48 -41.67
N GLU A 36 26.73 59.00 -42.87
CA GLU A 36 27.06 58.18 -44.04
C GLU A 36 28.40 57.43 -43.88
N PRO A 37 29.50 58.05 -43.39
CA PRO A 37 30.75 57.33 -43.13
C PRO A 37 30.62 56.25 -42.05
N ILE A 38 29.87 56.51 -40.98
CA ILE A 38 29.64 55.52 -39.90
C ILE A 38 28.85 54.33 -40.46
N LYS A 39 27.79 54.58 -41.23
CA LYS A 39 27.00 53.51 -41.84
C LYS A 39 27.81 52.63 -42.78
N ILE A 40 28.61 53.22 -43.67
CA ILE A 40 29.45 52.46 -44.60
C ILE A 40 30.40 51.57 -43.80
N TYR A 41 31.09 52.14 -42.81
CA TYR A 41 32.03 51.41 -41.96
C TYR A 41 31.35 50.22 -41.25
N PHE A 42 30.21 50.43 -40.61
CA PHE A 42 29.49 49.34 -39.92
C PHE A 42 28.92 48.28 -40.89
N THR A 43 28.52 48.69 -42.09
CA THR A 43 28.00 47.78 -43.13
C THR A 43 29.11 46.88 -43.69
N GLU A 44 30.35 47.38 -43.82
CA GLU A 44 31.52 46.56 -44.22
C GLU A 44 31.81 45.44 -43.21
N TYR A 45 31.54 45.66 -41.92
CA TYR A 45 31.62 44.63 -40.88
C TYR A 45 30.33 43.81 -40.73
N GLY A 46 29.38 43.93 -41.67
CA GLY A 46 28.16 43.15 -41.72
C GLY A 46 27.09 43.53 -40.71
N ILE A 47 27.23 44.67 -40.01
CA ILE A 47 26.28 45.12 -38.99
C ILE A 47 25.19 45.96 -39.67
N ARG A 48 23.92 45.67 -39.37
CA ARG A 48 22.79 46.42 -39.92
C ARG A 48 22.58 47.68 -39.08
N LEU A 49 22.95 48.83 -39.65
CA LEU A 49 22.76 50.16 -39.07
C LEU A 49 21.59 50.87 -39.76
N LEU A 50 20.63 51.36 -38.97
CA LEU A 50 19.54 52.23 -39.43
C LEU A 50 19.85 53.69 -39.06
N GLU A 51 19.47 54.63 -39.92
CA GLU A 51 19.76 56.05 -39.74
C GLU A 51 18.48 56.80 -39.37
N ALA A 52 18.60 57.72 -38.41
CA ALA A 52 17.61 58.71 -38.06
C ALA A 52 18.25 60.10 -38.13
N ASP A 53 17.54 61.03 -38.76
CA ASP A 53 17.92 62.44 -38.94
C ASP A 53 17.25 63.38 -37.92
N SER A 54 16.31 62.86 -37.14
CA SER A 54 15.51 63.60 -36.17
C SER A 54 15.01 62.67 -35.07
N GLY A 55 14.58 63.23 -33.94
CA GLY A 55 13.91 62.49 -32.88
C GLY A 55 12.63 61.79 -33.37
N ALA A 56 11.87 62.42 -34.27
CA ALA A 56 10.68 61.80 -34.88
C ALA A 56 11.01 60.54 -35.70
N SER A 57 12.04 60.58 -36.56
CA SER A 57 12.46 59.40 -37.33
C SER A 57 13.10 58.33 -36.44
N PHE A 58 13.81 58.72 -35.38
CA PHE A 58 14.32 57.81 -34.35
C PHE A 58 13.20 56.99 -33.69
N TRP A 59 12.14 57.63 -33.19
CA TRP A 59 11.03 56.93 -32.54
C TRP A 59 10.29 55.99 -33.49
N HIS A 60 10.11 56.40 -34.74
CA HIS A 60 9.50 55.54 -35.76
C HIS A 60 10.30 54.24 -35.96
N ILE A 61 11.64 54.31 -35.94
CA ILE A 61 12.52 53.15 -36.05
C ILE A 61 12.44 52.26 -34.81
N MET A 62 12.44 52.85 -33.60
CA MET A 62 12.35 52.12 -32.34
C MET A 62 11.05 51.31 -32.21
N GLU A 63 9.93 51.83 -32.71
CA GLU A 63 8.63 51.13 -32.66
C GLU A 63 8.53 49.93 -33.62
N HIS A 64 9.25 49.98 -34.75
CA HIS A 64 9.12 48.99 -35.83
C HIS A 64 10.29 48.00 -35.89
N ASN A 65 11.35 48.18 -35.10
CA ASN A 65 12.54 47.36 -35.14
C ASN A 65 13.02 46.98 -33.74
N ASN A 66 13.65 45.81 -33.61
CA ASN A 66 14.28 45.40 -32.36
C ASN A 66 15.67 46.06 -32.24
N VAL A 67 15.73 47.21 -31.59
CA VAL A 67 16.96 48.00 -31.49
C VAL A 67 17.82 47.53 -30.32
N ALA A 68 19.05 47.08 -30.64
CA ALA A 68 20.01 46.62 -29.65
C ALA A 68 20.84 47.77 -29.05
N LEU A 69 21.21 48.75 -29.87
CA LEU A 69 22.02 49.89 -29.46
C LEU A 69 21.61 51.15 -30.22
N VAL A 70 21.60 52.28 -29.51
CA VAL A 70 21.35 53.61 -30.05
C VAL A 70 22.63 54.44 -29.95
N LEU A 71 23.16 54.86 -31.09
CA LEU A 71 24.17 55.90 -31.21
C LEU A 71 23.44 57.24 -31.30
N LEU A 72 23.54 58.08 -30.27
CA LEU A 72 22.70 59.25 -30.12
C LEU A 72 23.53 60.54 -30.07
N ASP A 73 23.33 61.42 -31.04
CA ASP A 73 23.85 62.79 -30.95
C ASP A 73 23.08 63.64 -29.93
N ILE A 74 23.78 64.58 -29.29
CA ILE A 74 23.17 65.52 -28.32
C ILE A 74 22.37 66.63 -29.02
N GLY A 75 22.82 67.11 -30.18
CA GLY A 75 22.33 68.32 -30.84
C GLY A 75 21.31 68.06 -31.94
N LEU A 76 20.22 67.34 -31.66
CA LEU A 76 19.17 67.08 -32.66
C LEU A 76 18.28 68.31 -32.91
N PRO A 77 17.71 68.46 -34.12
CA PRO A 77 16.97 69.66 -34.54
C PRO A 77 15.59 69.81 -33.87
N ASP A 78 15.00 68.71 -33.41
CA ASP A 78 13.61 68.65 -32.92
C ASP A 78 13.49 68.31 -31.43
N ILE A 79 14.47 67.63 -30.84
CA ILE A 79 14.47 67.21 -29.43
C ILE A 79 15.88 67.35 -28.86
N ASP A 80 16.04 67.76 -27.59
CA ASP A 80 17.33 67.70 -26.92
C ASP A 80 17.74 66.24 -26.66
N GLY A 81 18.84 65.79 -27.27
CA GLY A 81 19.36 64.43 -27.15
C GLY A 81 19.64 64.02 -25.70
N LYS A 82 19.89 64.98 -24.79
CA LYS A 82 20.06 64.69 -23.34
C LYS A 82 18.79 64.16 -22.67
N THR A 83 17.61 64.44 -23.23
CA THR A 83 16.31 64.07 -22.65
C THR A 83 15.82 62.68 -23.08
N LEU A 84 16.42 62.10 -24.12
CA LEU A 84 16.01 60.82 -24.69
C LEU A 84 16.46 59.58 -23.90
N PRO A 85 17.67 59.48 -23.31
CA PRO A 85 18.10 58.30 -22.56
C PRO A 85 17.12 57.80 -21.49
N PRO A 86 16.52 58.65 -20.62
CA PRO A 86 15.57 58.16 -19.63
C PRO A 86 14.25 57.68 -20.25
N LEU A 87 13.82 58.26 -21.37
CA LEU A 87 12.63 57.81 -22.11
C LEU A 87 12.88 56.45 -22.77
N ILE A 88 14.05 56.28 -23.40
CA ILE A 88 14.47 55.03 -24.03
C ILE A 88 14.59 53.93 -22.98
N LYS A 89 15.30 54.15 -21.87
CA LYS A 89 15.45 53.13 -20.81
C LYS A 89 14.12 52.74 -20.15
N LYS A 90 13.13 53.64 -20.14
CA LYS A 90 11.80 53.35 -19.58
C LYS A 90 10.98 52.43 -20.49
N GLN A 91 11.02 52.63 -21.80
CA GLN A 91 10.26 51.82 -22.77
C GLN A 91 11.04 50.59 -23.26
N TYR A 92 12.36 50.71 -23.36
CA TYR A 92 13.30 49.73 -23.91
C TYR A 92 14.48 49.55 -22.95
N PRO A 93 14.29 48.91 -21.78
CA PRO A 93 15.29 48.81 -20.72
C PRO A 93 16.58 48.08 -21.16
N ASP A 94 16.47 47.20 -22.15
CA ASP A 94 17.59 46.39 -22.65
C ASP A 94 18.33 47.04 -23.82
N ALA A 95 17.89 48.20 -24.33
CA ALA A 95 18.61 48.92 -25.37
C ALA A 95 19.85 49.62 -24.79
N ALA A 96 21.02 49.42 -25.41
CA ALA A 96 22.23 50.14 -25.04
C ALA A 96 22.23 51.55 -25.65
N ILE A 97 22.77 52.54 -24.94
CA ILE A 97 22.79 53.94 -25.41
C ILE A 97 24.22 54.47 -25.37
N LEU A 98 24.76 54.84 -26.52
CA LEU A 98 26.05 55.48 -26.70
C LEU A 98 25.84 56.92 -27.17
N MET A 99 26.20 57.89 -26.33
CA MET A 99 26.08 59.30 -26.69
C MET A 99 27.28 59.75 -27.52
N LEU A 100 27.04 60.53 -28.57
CA LEU A 100 28.06 61.22 -29.34
C LEU A 100 27.93 62.73 -29.08
N SER A 101 28.99 63.38 -28.60
CA SER A 101 28.96 64.79 -28.18
C SER A 101 30.09 65.60 -28.81
N GLY A 102 29.80 66.74 -29.43
CA GLY A 102 30.83 67.70 -29.84
C GLY A 102 31.46 68.50 -28.69
N VAL A 103 30.91 68.40 -27.47
CA VAL A 103 31.37 69.15 -26.30
C VAL A 103 32.28 68.27 -25.46
N SER A 104 33.53 68.71 -25.27
CA SER A 104 34.56 68.03 -24.44
C SER A 104 34.43 68.28 -22.93
N ASP A 105 33.30 68.83 -22.50
CA ASP A 105 33.02 69.11 -21.10
C ASP A 105 32.58 67.84 -20.36
N ILE A 106 33.39 67.46 -19.37
CA ILE A 106 33.18 66.30 -18.50
C ILE A 106 31.83 66.40 -17.78
N ASN A 107 31.34 67.61 -17.46
CA ASN A 107 30.05 67.77 -16.77
C ASN A 107 28.89 67.30 -17.65
N THR A 108 28.92 67.63 -18.94
CA THR A 108 27.89 67.20 -19.90
C THR A 108 27.90 65.68 -20.10
N ALA A 109 29.08 65.05 -20.14
CA ALA A 109 29.20 63.60 -20.20
C ALA A 109 28.59 62.93 -18.95
N MET A 110 28.89 63.45 -17.76
CA MET A 110 28.36 62.93 -16.50
C MET A 110 26.84 63.09 -16.38
N GLU A 111 26.28 64.19 -16.89
CA GLU A 111 24.83 64.38 -16.98
C GLU A 111 24.15 63.31 -17.83
N CYS A 112 24.72 63.00 -19.00
CA CYS A 112 24.15 61.99 -19.90
C CYS A 112 24.18 60.58 -19.30
N ILE A 113 25.28 60.20 -18.65
CA ILE A 113 25.39 58.92 -17.94
C ILE A 113 24.36 58.84 -16.80
N ARG A 114 24.21 59.92 -16.01
CA ARG A 114 23.19 59.99 -14.95
C ARG A 114 21.76 59.92 -15.49
N ALA A 115 21.53 60.40 -16.72
CA ALA A 115 20.24 60.33 -17.40
C ALA A 115 19.93 58.93 -17.96
N GLY A 116 20.88 57.98 -17.95
CA GLY A 116 20.67 56.60 -18.38
C GLY A 116 21.44 56.17 -19.62
N ALA A 117 22.36 57.00 -20.14
CA ALA A 117 23.30 56.56 -21.16
C ALA A 117 24.30 55.54 -20.60
N ASP A 118 24.68 54.54 -21.40
CA ASP A 118 25.59 53.47 -20.97
C ASP A 118 27.07 53.86 -21.15
N ASP A 119 27.36 54.70 -22.14
CA ASP A 119 28.68 55.28 -22.38
C ASP A 119 28.58 56.56 -23.26
N TYR A 120 29.70 57.27 -23.45
CA TYR A 120 29.79 58.50 -24.24
C TYR A 120 31.09 58.57 -25.04
N LEU A 121 31.06 59.26 -26.20
CA LEU A 121 32.23 59.60 -27.01
C LEU A 121 32.22 61.07 -27.45
N THR A 122 33.42 61.67 -27.54
CA THR A 122 33.61 63.05 -28.02
C THR A 122 33.80 63.11 -29.54
N LYS A 123 33.02 63.93 -30.24
CA LYS A 123 33.25 64.25 -31.65
C LYS A 123 34.34 65.34 -31.78
N PRO A 124 35.22 65.26 -32.80
CA PRO A 124 35.35 64.18 -33.78
C PRO A 124 36.07 62.97 -33.16
N SER A 125 35.44 61.79 -33.23
CA SER A 125 36.04 60.50 -32.83
C SER A 125 36.43 59.70 -34.08
N PRO A 126 37.59 59.03 -34.09
CA PRO A 126 37.91 58.01 -35.09
C PRO A 126 36.82 56.93 -35.17
N LEU A 127 36.50 56.46 -36.38
CA LEU A 127 35.51 55.40 -36.60
C LEU A 127 35.85 54.10 -35.82
N ALA A 128 37.15 53.82 -35.66
CA ALA A 128 37.64 52.68 -34.87
C ALA A 128 37.26 52.78 -33.39
N ASP A 129 37.26 53.98 -32.81
CA ASP A 129 36.91 54.20 -31.40
C ASP A 129 35.39 54.06 -31.19
N ILE A 130 34.58 54.57 -32.12
CA ILE A 130 33.13 54.38 -32.14
C ILE A 130 32.80 52.88 -32.21
N TYR A 131 33.47 52.16 -33.10
CA TYR A 131 33.29 50.72 -33.26
C TYR A 131 33.67 49.94 -32.00
N LEU A 132 34.80 50.28 -31.37
CA LEU A 132 35.24 49.64 -30.14
C LEU A 132 34.25 49.90 -28.98
N ALA A 133 33.73 51.11 -28.86
CA ALA A 133 32.73 51.46 -27.85
C ALA A 133 31.41 50.70 -28.08
N VAL A 134 30.92 50.64 -29.32
CA VAL A 134 29.73 49.87 -29.69
C VAL A 134 29.91 48.39 -29.37
N LYS A 135 31.06 47.79 -29.71
CA LYS A 135 31.36 46.40 -29.38
C LYS A 135 31.28 46.14 -27.87
N LYS A 136 31.98 46.95 -27.06
CA LYS A 136 31.98 46.81 -25.59
C LYS A 136 30.57 46.95 -24.99
N LEU A 137 29.77 47.88 -25.52
CA LEU A 137 28.41 48.09 -25.05
C LEU A 137 27.48 46.93 -25.40
N LEU A 138 27.58 46.38 -26.61
CA LEU A 138 26.81 45.20 -27.00
C LEU A 138 27.22 43.95 -26.21
N GLU A 139 28.51 43.76 -25.93
CA GLU A 139 29.00 42.71 -25.02
C GLU A 139 28.40 42.85 -23.62
N LYS A 140 28.45 44.05 -23.04
CA LYS A 140 27.87 44.35 -21.72
C LYS A 140 26.36 44.12 -21.71
N ARG A 141 25.64 44.58 -22.73
CA ARG A 141 24.19 44.36 -22.91
C ARG A 141 23.87 42.87 -22.93
N ARG A 142 24.57 42.09 -23.76
CA ARG A 142 24.33 40.66 -23.92
C ARG A 142 24.54 39.91 -22.60
N LEU A 143 25.61 40.24 -21.89
CA LEU A 143 25.89 39.69 -20.55
C LEU A 143 24.78 40.03 -19.55
N LEU A 144 24.26 41.26 -19.53
CA LEU A 144 23.18 41.66 -18.64
C LEU A 144 21.88 40.91 -18.93
N ILE A 145 21.51 40.76 -20.21
CA ILE A 145 20.31 40.00 -20.62
C ILE A 145 20.46 38.53 -20.22
N GLN A 146 21.61 37.91 -20.51
CA GLN A 146 21.87 36.52 -20.13
C GLN A 146 21.88 36.31 -18.62
N ASN A 147 22.46 37.25 -17.85
CA ASN A 147 22.48 37.15 -16.40
C ASN A 147 21.06 37.20 -15.83
N ARG A 148 20.20 38.09 -16.32
CA ARG A 148 18.78 38.15 -15.94
C ARG A 148 18.06 36.84 -16.24
N GLN A 149 18.26 36.28 -17.45
CA GLN A 149 17.69 34.98 -17.83
C GLN A 149 18.17 33.84 -16.92
N TYR A 150 19.48 33.77 -16.64
CA TYR A 150 20.03 32.77 -15.73
C TYR A 150 19.53 32.94 -14.29
N GLN A 151 19.34 34.18 -13.82
CA GLN A 151 18.75 34.44 -12.50
C GLN A 151 17.31 33.94 -12.44
N GLU A 152 16.49 34.21 -13.46
CA GLU A 152 15.12 33.71 -13.55
C GLU A 152 15.07 32.17 -13.58
N GLU A 153 15.95 31.53 -14.37
CA GLU A 153 16.08 30.07 -14.42
C GLU A 153 16.52 29.49 -13.07
N LEU A 154 17.49 30.12 -12.41
CA LEU A 154 18.01 29.69 -11.12
C LEU A 154 16.96 29.84 -10.01
N GLU A 155 16.21 30.95 -9.99
CA GLU A 155 15.09 31.15 -9.07
C GLU A 155 14.02 30.08 -9.28
N TYR A 156 13.68 29.77 -10.54
CA TYR A 156 12.75 28.70 -10.86
C TYR A 156 13.26 27.32 -10.41
N ALA A 157 14.55 27.04 -10.64
CA ALA A 157 15.18 25.79 -10.21
C ALA A 157 15.24 25.66 -8.68
N ASN A 158 15.57 26.73 -7.97
CA ASN A 158 15.61 26.78 -6.50
C ASN A 158 14.22 26.60 -5.90
N PHE A 159 13.22 27.30 -6.45
CA PHE A 159 11.82 27.12 -6.05
C PHE A 159 11.38 25.66 -6.24
N ARG A 160 11.72 25.07 -7.40
CA ARG A 160 11.44 23.67 -7.69
C ARG A 160 12.12 22.72 -6.68
N LEU A 161 13.37 22.97 -6.32
CA LEU A 161 14.11 22.16 -5.35
C LEU A 161 13.55 22.29 -3.93
N GLN A 162 13.24 23.51 -3.47
CA GLN A 162 12.62 23.74 -2.16
C GLN A 162 11.26 23.07 -2.08
N LEU A 163 10.44 23.19 -3.12
CA LEU A 163 9.14 22.52 -3.18
C LEU A 163 9.31 20.98 -3.18
N MET A 164 10.23 20.42 -3.98
CA MET A 164 10.54 18.99 -3.95
C MET A 164 11.00 18.53 -2.56
N HIS A 165 11.85 19.32 -1.89
CA HIS A 165 12.39 18.99 -0.57
C HIS A 165 11.30 19.03 0.51
N GLU A 166 10.48 20.09 0.53
CA GLU A 166 9.35 20.19 1.46
C GLU A 166 8.35 19.06 1.23
N LEU A 167 8.03 18.76 -0.03
CA LEU A 167 7.15 17.65 -0.35
C LEU A 167 7.77 16.32 0.08
N SER A 168 9.04 16.08 -0.20
CA SER A 168 9.75 14.86 0.23
C SER A 168 9.78 14.70 1.76
N LEU A 169 10.00 15.77 2.52
CA LEU A 169 10.00 15.73 3.99
C LEU A 169 8.59 15.50 4.54
N LYS A 170 7.59 16.22 4.01
CA LYS A 170 6.17 16.05 4.37
C LYS A 170 5.62 14.70 3.94
N MET A 171 6.19 14.07 2.91
CA MET A 171 5.78 12.75 2.42
C MET A 171 6.44 11.62 3.20
N ASN A 172 7.73 11.71 3.55
CA ASN A 172 8.42 10.72 4.37
C ASN A 172 7.81 10.55 5.78
N SER A 173 7.16 11.57 6.34
CA SER A 173 6.42 11.43 7.60
C SER A 173 5.07 10.72 7.46
N VAL A 174 4.46 10.70 6.26
CA VAL A 174 3.23 9.93 5.96
C VAL A 174 3.52 8.44 5.76
N TYR A 175 4.78 8.05 5.55
CA TYR A 175 5.16 6.63 5.36
C TYR A 175 5.08 5.77 6.62
N LEU A 176 4.95 6.37 7.82
CA LEU A 176 5.14 5.64 9.08
C LEU A 176 3.87 5.22 9.80
N ASP A 177 2.71 5.75 9.41
CA ASP A 177 1.44 5.36 10.02
C ASP A 177 0.52 4.74 8.98
N THR A 178 -0.33 3.82 9.42
CA THR A 178 -1.35 3.10 8.64
C THR A 178 -2.40 4.07 8.06
N VAL A 179 -1.98 4.97 7.17
CA VAL A 179 -2.77 6.09 6.66
C VAL A 179 -3.70 5.57 5.58
N LYS A 180 -5.00 5.73 5.78
CA LYS A 180 -6.01 5.35 4.79
C LYS A 180 -5.87 6.25 3.56
N LEU A 181 -6.15 5.75 2.36
CA LEU A 181 -6.03 6.51 1.10
C LEU A 181 -6.70 7.89 1.21
N ASP A 182 -7.86 7.99 1.85
CA ASP A 182 -8.58 9.25 2.03
C ASP A 182 -7.79 10.32 2.82
N GLU A 183 -6.94 9.92 3.76
CA GLU A 183 -6.08 10.84 4.53
C GLU A 183 -4.94 11.39 3.67
N ILE A 184 -4.37 10.57 2.80
CA ILE A 184 -3.37 11.00 1.80
C ILE A 184 -4.00 11.99 0.82
N LEU A 185 -5.20 11.70 0.35
CA LEU A 185 -5.92 12.60 -0.55
C LEU A 185 -6.24 13.93 0.13
N MET A 186 -6.53 13.92 1.44
CA MET A 186 -6.83 15.12 2.23
C MET A 186 -5.58 15.98 2.34
N ALA A 187 -4.47 15.35 2.73
CA ALA A 187 -3.15 15.94 2.77
C ALA A 187 -2.75 16.64 1.47
N ILE A 188 -2.98 15.99 0.32
CA ILE A 188 -2.72 16.53 -1.02
C ILE A 188 -3.54 17.83 -1.23
N LEU A 189 -4.84 17.78 -0.98
CA LEU A 189 -5.72 18.94 -1.18
C LEU A 189 -5.44 20.10 -0.21
N VAL A 190 -5.03 19.78 1.02
CA VAL A 190 -4.61 20.78 2.00
C VAL A 190 -3.32 21.46 1.55
N GLY A 191 -2.34 20.71 1.04
CA GLY A 191 -1.09 21.27 0.50
C GLY A 191 -1.30 22.22 -0.68
N ILE A 192 -2.34 21.99 -1.49
CA ILE A 192 -2.70 22.87 -2.62
C ILE A 192 -3.35 24.17 -2.13
N THR A 193 -4.17 24.10 -1.08
CA THR A 193 -4.99 25.23 -0.61
C THR A 193 -4.34 26.06 0.50
N ALA A 194 -3.33 25.53 1.19
CA ALA A 194 -2.66 26.19 2.32
C ALA A 194 -1.92 27.47 1.92
N HIS A 195 -1.81 28.42 2.87
CA HIS A 195 -1.09 29.69 2.68
C HIS A 195 0.43 29.51 2.49
N GLU A 196 0.99 28.44 3.02
CA GLU A 196 2.40 28.06 2.81
C GLU A 196 2.59 27.09 1.64
N GLY A 197 1.49 26.57 1.10
CA GLY A 197 1.47 25.71 -0.06
C GLY A 197 1.30 26.50 -1.36
N LEU A 198 0.49 25.97 -2.28
CA LEU A 198 0.29 26.58 -3.60
C LEU A 198 -0.72 27.75 -3.60
N ARG A 199 -1.42 27.98 -2.47
CA ARG A 199 -2.34 29.12 -2.24
C ARG A 199 -3.55 29.19 -3.17
N PHE A 200 -3.97 28.08 -3.77
CA PHE A 200 -5.25 28.03 -4.48
C PHE A 200 -6.41 28.14 -3.49
N ASN A 201 -7.55 28.70 -3.90
CA ASN A 201 -8.69 28.86 -2.99
C ASN A 201 -9.51 27.60 -2.84
N ARG A 202 -9.64 26.83 -3.92
CA ARG A 202 -10.33 25.55 -3.93
C ARG A 202 -9.52 24.55 -4.74
N ALA A 203 -9.53 23.31 -4.27
CA ALA A 203 -8.93 22.18 -4.94
C ALA A 203 -9.91 20.99 -4.88
N PHE A 204 -10.04 20.30 -6.02
CA PHE A 204 -10.93 19.18 -6.22
C PHE A 204 -10.13 18.01 -6.75
N LEU A 205 -10.51 16.81 -6.34
CA LEU A 205 -9.87 15.58 -6.73
C LEU A 205 -10.90 14.62 -7.31
N ALA A 206 -10.66 14.15 -8.53
CA ALA A 206 -11.41 13.07 -9.14
C ALA A 206 -10.47 11.91 -9.46
N MET A 207 -10.89 10.69 -9.10
CA MET A 207 -10.10 9.47 -9.20
C MET A 207 -10.75 8.51 -10.19
N ILE A 208 -9.92 7.77 -10.92
CA ILE A 208 -10.38 6.72 -11.82
C ILE A 208 -10.62 5.46 -11.01
N ASP A 209 -11.86 4.95 -11.12
CA ASP A 209 -12.26 3.66 -10.61
C ASP A 209 -12.21 2.63 -11.75
N ILE A 210 -11.35 1.62 -11.59
CA ILE A 210 -11.06 0.65 -12.64
C ILE A 210 -12.12 -0.45 -12.68
N ASP A 211 -12.75 -0.74 -11.54
CA ASP A 211 -13.78 -1.77 -11.47
C ASP A 211 -15.07 -1.31 -12.17
N ASP A 212 -15.34 0.01 -12.11
CA ASP A 212 -16.54 0.63 -12.66
C ASP A 212 -16.31 1.42 -13.97
N ASP A 213 -15.08 1.43 -14.52
CA ASP A 213 -14.66 2.14 -15.75
C ASP A 213 -15.09 3.63 -15.80
N VAL A 214 -15.03 4.31 -14.65
CA VAL A 214 -15.50 5.70 -14.49
C VAL A 214 -14.50 6.57 -13.74
N LEU A 215 -14.41 7.84 -14.12
CA LEU A 215 -13.83 8.90 -13.31
C LEU A 215 -14.89 9.40 -12.32
N ARG A 216 -14.59 9.29 -11.02
CA ARG A 216 -15.48 9.72 -9.92
C ARG A 216 -14.84 10.86 -9.14
N GLY A 217 -15.61 11.89 -8.83
CA GLY A 217 -15.18 12.90 -7.87
C GLY A 217 -15.05 12.28 -6.48
N ARG A 218 -13.86 12.40 -5.88
CA ARG A 218 -13.54 11.75 -4.61
C ARG A 218 -13.62 12.71 -3.44
N MET A 219 -13.01 13.89 -3.58
CA MET A 219 -12.93 14.86 -2.48
C MET A 219 -12.66 16.28 -2.98
N ALA A 220 -13.09 17.28 -2.22
CA ALA A 220 -12.73 18.66 -2.44
C ALA A 220 -12.40 19.37 -1.12
N ILE A 221 -11.44 20.29 -1.17
CA ILE A 221 -11.13 21.23 -0.10
C ILE A 221 -11.23 22.63 -0.67
N GLY A 222 -12.01 23.46 0.01
CA GLY A 222 -12.26 24.81 -0.42
C GLY A 222 -13.31 25.40 0.50
N PRO A 223 -13.10 26.59 1.06
CA PRO A 223 -14.12 27.22 1.86
C PRO A 223 -15.26 27.75 0.99
N GLY A 224 -16.44 27.92 1.58
CA GLY A 224 -17.31 29.06 1.23
C GLY A 224 -16.82 30.38 1.85
N CYS A 225 -15.96 30.33 2.88
CA CYS A 225 -15.41 31.48 3.62
C CYS A 225 -13.92 31.32 4.03
N ARG A 226 -13.11 32.35 3.75
CA ARG A 226 -11.63 32.42 3.80
C ARG A 226 -10.96 32.28 5.20
N GLU A 227 -11.71 32.19 6.30
CA GLU A 227 -11.19 32.43 7.67
C GLU A 227 -10.91 31.19 8.53
N GLU A 228 -11.53 30.04 8.28
CA GLU A 228 -11.34 28.83 9.11
C GLU A 228 -10.01 28.13 8.85
N ALA A 229 -9.61 27.97 7.59
CA ALA A 229 -8.35 27.31 7.24
C ALA A 229 -7.12 28.12 7.71
N SER A 230 -7.14 29.45 7.54
CA SER A 230 -6.01 30.30 7.95
C SER A 230 -5.80 30.36 9.46
N LYS A 231 -6.85 30.24 10.29
CA LYS A 231 -6.71 30.20 11.75
C LYS A 231 -6.04 28.93 12.23
N ILE A 232 -6.42 27.78 11.68
CA ILE A 232 -5.80 26.49 11.99
C ILE A 232 -4.31 26.53 11.64
N TRP A 233 -3.95 27.01 10.44
CA TRP A 233 -2.55 27.14 10.02
C TRP A 233 -1.72 28.16 10.82
N GLN A 234 -2.30 29.29 11.25
CA GLN A 234 -1.61 30.26 12.11
C GLN A 234 -1.31 29.70 13.50
N ASP A 235 -2.24 28.94 14.09
CA ASP A 235 -2.03 28.28 15.39
C ASP A 235 -1.04 27.10 15.29
N LEU A 236 -1.01 26.40 14.14
CA LEU A 236 -0.14 25.24 13.89
C LEU A 236 1.34 25.60 13.73
N ASN A 237 1.65 26.73 13.09
CA ASN A 237 3.01 27.23 12.95
C ASN A 237 3.65 27.64 14.28
N GLN A 238 2.85 28.03 15.26
CA GLN A 238 3.34 28.40 16.59
C GLN A 238 3.59 27.20 17.51
N LYS A 239 3.04 26.01 17.19
CA LYS A 239 3.05 24.85 18.10
C LYS A 239 3.91 23.66 17.64
N GLY A 240 4.51 23.70 16.45
CA GLY A 240 5.49 22.69 16.02
C GLY A 240 4.91 21.29 15.80
N PHE A 241 3.62 21.20 15.42
CA PHE A 241 2.92 19.93 15.19
C PHE A 241 3.42 19.17 13.95
N ASN A 242 3.26 17.85 13.96
CA ASN A 242 3.58 16.99 12.81
C ASN A 242 2.40 16.97 11.82
N PHE A 243 2.66 16.66 10.56
CA PHE A 243 1.65 16.63 9.49
C PHE A 243 0.44 15.72 9.80
N PHE A 244 0.65 14.67 10.60
CA PHE A 244 -0.41 13.77 11.05
C PHE A 244 -1.40 14.44 12.01
N ASP A 245 -0.91 15.31 12.90
CA ASP A 245 -1.76 16.10 13.80
C ASP A 245 -2.64 17.07 13.01
N ILE A 246 -2.07 17.66 11.96
CA ILE A 246 -2.79 18.54 11.01
C ILE A 246 -3.92 17.78 10.31
N ILE A 247 -3.64 16.57 9.81
CA ILE A 247 -4.67 15.74 9.18
C ILE A 247 -5.78 15.41 10.17
N GLN A 248 -5.47 15.06 11.42
CA GLN A 248 -6.45 14.77 12.47
C GLN A 248 -7.32 15.98 12.81
N GLU A 249 -6.73 17.16 12.97
CA GLU A 249 -7.46 18.41 13.26
C GLU A 249 -8.36 18.80 12.09
N VAL A 250 -7.85 18.73 10.85
CA VAL A 250 -8.64 18.95 9.62
C VAL A 250 -9.74 17.91 9.47
N LYS A 251 -9.52 16.65 9.88
CA LYS A 251 -10.55 15.60 9.91
C LYS A 251 -11.71 15.98 10.81
N THR A 252 -11.39 16.55 11.98
CA THR A 252 -12.37 16.98 12.99
C THR A 252 -13.20 18.16 12.48
N CYS A 253 -12.58 19.09 11.74
CA CYS A 253 -13.28 20.17 11.05
C CYS A 253 -14.13 19.69 9.86
N ALA A 254 -13.58 18.80 9.03
CA ALA A 254 -14.25 18.25 7.85
C ALA A 254 -15.44 17.33 8.19
N HIS A 255 -15.44 16.68 9.37
CA HIS A 255 -16.58 15.90 9.86
C HIS A 255 -17.73 16.78 10.38
N ASN A 256 -17.44 17.98 10.88
CA ASN A 256 -18.46 18.86 11.47
C ASN A 256 -19.13 19.81 10.47
N GLN A 257 -18.56 19.99 9.28
CA GLN A 257 -19.17 20.72 8.17
C GLN A 257 -18.93 19.95 6.86
N THR A 258 -19.95 19.26 6.37
CA THR A 258 -19.97 18.75 4.99
C THR A 258 -19.98 19.97 4.06
N SER A 259 -18.80 20.42 3.61
CA SER A 259 -18.73 21.61 2.75
C SER A 259 -19.58 21.36 1.49
N GLU A 260 -20.39 22.35 1.08
CA GLU A 260 -21.22 22.26 -0.14
C GLU A 260 -20.37 21.85 -1.37
N VAL A 261 -19.10 22.26 -1.37
CA VAL A 261 -18.10 21.95 -2.38
C VAL A 261 -17.77 20.45 -2.45
N ASN A 262 -17.71 19.76 -1.31
CA ASN A 262 -17.44 18.32 -1.27
C ASN A 262 -18.65 17.50 -1.75
N HIS A 263 -19.88 17.95 -1.47
CA HIS A 263 -21.08 17.33 -2.03
C HIS A 263 -21.18 17.51 -3.55
N LEU A 264 -20.77 18.68 -4.06
CA LEU A 264 -20.72 18.97 -5.49
C LEU A 264 -19.82 17.99 -6.25
N ILE A 265 -18.60 17.75 -5.76
CA ILE A 265 -17.65 16.88 -6.46
C ILE A 265 -18.06 15.41 -6.38
N GLN A 266 -18.65 14.96 -5.27
CA GLN A 266 -19.06 13.55 -5.10
C GLN A 266 -20.16 13.10 -6.06
N GLN A 267 -20.92 14.03 -6.64
CA GLN A 267 -21.91 13.74 -7.68
C GLN A 267 -21.28 13.57 -9.07
N LEU A 268 -20.01 13.94 -9.25
CA LEU A 268 -19.31 13.81 -10.52
C LEU A 268 -19.02 12.34 -10.83
N ARG A 269 -19.63 11.83 -11.90
CA ARG A 269 -19.34 10.50 -12.44
C ARG A 269 -19.30 10.57 -13.96
N ILE A 270 -18.12 10.35 -14.53
CA ILE A 270 -17.89 10.44 -15.98
C ILE A 270 -17.35 9.10 -16.47
N PRO A 271 -17.98 8.45 -17.46
CA PRO A 271 -17.44 7.26 -18.09
C PRO A 271 -16.07 7.50 -18.74
N LEU A 272 -15.14 6.54 -18.63
CA LEU A 272 -13.81 6.67 -19.26
C LEU A 272 -13.86 6.69 -20.80
N ASN A 273 -14.97 6.22 -21.40
CA ASN A 273 -15.20 6.29 -22.84
C ASN A 273 -15.60 7.69 -23.36
N ALA A 274 -15.87 8.66 -22.46
CA ALA A 274 -16.20 10.03 -22.82
C ALA A 274 -14.94 10.83 -23.16
N VAL A 275 -14.26 10.46 -24.26
CA VAL A 275 -12.95 11.01 -24.66
C VAL A 275 -12.98 12.52 -24.91
N ASP A 276 -14.14 13.08 -25.23
CA ASP A 276 -14.31 14.52 -25.46
C ASP A 276 -14.44 15.32 -24.16
N HIS A 277 -14.64 14.66 -23.02
CA HIS A 277 -14.74 15.33 -21.73
C HIS A 277 -13.36 15.81 -21.25
N ILE A 278 -13.26 17.10 -20.90
CA ILE A 278 -12.00 17.77 -20.52
C ILE A 278 -11.20 17.02 -19.43
N LEU A 279 -11.87 16.52 -18.39
CA LEU A 279 -11.22 15.78 -17.30
C LEU A 279 -10.66 14.42 -17.73
N ILE A 280 -11.37 13.71 -18.63
CA ILE A 280 -10.94 12.41 -19.13
C ILE A 280 -9.73 12.58 -20.05
N ARG A 281 -9.81 13.57 -20.95
CA ARG A 281 -8.73 13.89 -21.87
C ARG A 281 -7.46 14.33 -21.12
N CYS A 282 -7.59 15.20 -20.13
CA CYS A 282 -6.49 15.59 -19.24
C CYS A 282 -5.80 14.34 -18.64
N ALA A 283 -6.57 13.42 -18.06
CA ALA A 283 -6.06 12.21 -17.43
C ALA A 283 -5.34 11.27 -18.42
N ILE A 284 -5.93 11.04 -19.59
CA ILE A 284 -5.43 10.07 -20.58
C ILE A 284 -4.25 10.64 -21.37
N GLU A 285 -4.36 11.88 -21.87
CA GLU A 285 -3.32 12.54 -22.67
C GLU A 285 -2.17 13.08 -21.81
N ARG A 286 -2.33 13.10 -20.49
CA ARG A 286 -1.34 13.61 -19.52
C ARG A 286 -0.97 15.07 -19.78
N GLN A 287 -1.93 15.85 -20.25
CA GLN A 287 -1.76 17.27 -20.51
C GLN A 287 -2.58 18.10 -19.54
N THR A 288 -1.94 19.11 -18.97
CA THR A 288 -2.61 20.12 -18.14
C THR A 288 -3.47 21.02 -19.01
N ILE A 289 -4.71 21.24 -18.58
CA ILE A 289 -5.67 22.07 -19.30
C ILE A 289 -5.98 23.30 -18.45
N LYS A 290 -5.73 24.47 -19.01
CA LYS A 290 -6.09 25.76 -18.42
C LYS A 290 -7.38 26.27 -19.05
N VAL A 291 -8.35 26.61 -18.21
CA VAL A 291 -9.58 27.30 -18.62
C VAL A 291 -9.48 28.75 -18.19
N THR A 292 -9.68 29.67 -19.13
CA THR A 292 -9.67 31.12 -18.87
C THR A 292 -10.91 31.75 -19.48
N ASN A 293 -11.63 32.56 -18.70
CA ASN A 293 -12.91 33.16 -19.09
C ASN A 293 -13.94 32.13 -19.62
N GLY A 294 -13.92 30.91 -19.08
CA GLY A 294 -14.82 29.82 -19.47
C GLY A 294 -14.49 29.20 -20.82
N MET A 295 -13.33 29.49 -21.40
CA MET A 295 -12.84 28.87 -22.64
C MET A 295 -11.57 28.08 -22.38
N ALA A 296 -11.46 26.92 -23.02
CA ALA A 296 -10.25 26.11 -23.06
C ALA A 296 -9.81 25.94 -24.52
N GLN A 297 -8.51 25.84 -24.75
CA GLN A 297 -7.98 25.77 -26.10
C GLN A 297 -8.36 24.43 -26.75
N GLY A 298 -9.35 24.45 -27.66
CA GLY A 298 -9.79 23.26 -28.41
C GLY A 298 -10.81 22.35 -27.71
N PHE A 299 -11.39 22.76 -26.58
CA PHE A 299 -12.30 21.93 -25.79
C PHE A 299 -13.51 22.72 -25.27
N ASP A 300 -14.61 22.02 -24.99
CA ASP A 300 -15.79 22.57 -24.32
C ASP A 300 -15.71 22.32 -22.80
N PRO A 301 -15.45 23.35 -21.97
CA PRO A 301 -15.39 23.20 -20.52
C PRO A 301 -16.74 23.42 -19.84
N THR A 302 -17.85 23.58 -20.57
CA THR A 302 -19.15 24.07 -20.04
C THR A 302 -19.65 23.24 -18.86
N ASP A 303 -19.56 21.91 -18.93
CA ASP A 303 -19.99 21.02 -17.85
C ASP A 303 -19.22 21.26 -16.55
N VAL A 304 -17.89 21.41 -16.65
CA VAL A 304 -17.00 21.63 -15.50
C VAL A 304 -17.11 23.07 -14.98
N VAL A 305 -17.31 24.05 -15.86
CA VAL A 305 -17.58 25.45 -15.49
C VAL A 305 -18.86 25.54 -14.66
N ASN A 306 -19.93 24.86 -15.10
CA ASN A 306 -21.21 24.83 -14.39
C ASN A 306 -21.10 24.10 -13.04
N LEU A 307 -20.36 23.00 -12.99
CA LEU A 307 -20.10 22.25 -11.76
C LEU A 307 -19.31 23.10 -10.73
N LEU A 308 -18.22 23.73 -11.15
CA LEU A 308 -17.34 24.47 -10.24
C LEU A 308 -17.88 25.87 -9.90
N GLY A 309 -18.74 26.43 -10.74
CA GLY A 309 -19.16 27.83 -10.68
C GLY A 309 -18.00 28.81 -10.95
N ALA A 310 -16.93 28.35 -11.61
CA ALA A 310 -15.72 29.12 -11.86
C ALA A 310 -15.40 29.17 -13.35
N ARG A 311 -15.03 30.36 -13.85
CA ARG A 311 -14.62 30.58 -15.25
C ARG A 311 -13.10 30.47 -15.46
N ASP A 312 -12.32 30.56 -14.39
CA ASP A 312 -10.87 30.44 -14.40
C ASP A 312 -10.43 29.31 -13.47
N PHE A 313 -9.91 28.23 -14.04
CA PHE A 313 -9.41 27.08 -13.29
C PHE A 313 -8.37 26.30 -14.11
N VAL A 314 -7.62 25.44 -13.43
CA VAL A 314 -6.65 24.55 -14.05
C VAL A 314 -6.96 23.10 -13.69
N VAL A 315 -6.81 22.21 -14.66
CA VAL A 315 -6.95 20.75 -14.50
C VAL A 315 -5.59 20.13 -14.77
N VAL A 316 -5.02 19.46 -13.77
CA VAL A 316 -3.75 18.72 -13.89
C VAL A 316 -3.98 17.22 -13.76
N PRO A 317 -3.27 16.38 -14.52
CA PRO A 317 -3.42 14.94 -14.46
C PRO A 317 -2.72 14.33 -13.25
N LEU A 318 -3.32 13.30 -12.66
CA LEU A 318 -2.68 12.35 -11.77
C LEU A 318 -2.43 11.06 -12.54
N TYR A 319 -1.16 10.67 -12.69
CA TYR A 319 -0.80 9.50 -13.48
C TYR A 319 0.40 8.78 -12.88
N SER A 320 0.37 7.44 -12.96
CA SER A 320 1.54 6.61 -12.74
C SER A 320 2.12 6.18 -14.09
N PRO A 321 3.37 5.68 -14.13
CA PRO A 321 3.95 5.15 -15.36
C PRO A 321 3.08 4.09 -16.05
N ARG A 322 2.27 3.34 -15.28
CA ARG A 322 1.46 2.23 -15.77
C ARG A 322 0.02 2.63 -16.15
N ARG A 323 -0.55 3.67 -15.54
CA ARG A 323 -1.97 4.01 -15.73
C ARG A 323 -2.31 5.44 -15.28
N PRO A 324 -3.36 6.06 -15.85
CA PRO A 324 -3.93 7.27 -15.27
C PRO A 324 -4.59 6.94 -13.92
N LEU A 325 -4.41 7.82 -12.92
CA LEU A 325 -4.98 7.69 -11.59
C LEU A 325 -6.20 8.59 -11.41
N GLY A 326 -6.22 9.76 -12.06
CA GLY A 326 -7.26 10.76 -11.88
C GLY A 326 -6.85 12.15 -12.36
N VAL A 327 -7.49 13.18 -11.82
CA VAL A 327 -7.18 14.59 -12.06
C VAL A 327 -7.33 15.40 -10.78
N ILE A 328 -6.53 16.46 -10.67
CA ILE A 328 -6.70 17.53 -9.69
C ILE A 328 -7.20 18.77 -10.44
N ILE A 329 -8.19 19.44 -9.87
CA ILE A 329 -8.71 20.71 -10.37
C ILE A 329 -8.46 21.77 -9.31
N ALA A 330 -7.94 22.94 -9.70
CA ALA A 330 -7.69 24.04 -8.77
C ALA A 330 -8.17 25.37 -9.34
N ASP A 331 -8.72 26.23 -8.47
CA ASP A 331 -9.21 27.55 -8.85
C ASP A 331 -8.96 28.62 -7.77
N ASN A 332 -9.17 29.87 -8.20
CA ASN A 332 -9.09 31.06 -7.35
C ASN A 332 -10.42 31.84 -7.34
N LEU A 333 -11.57 31.14 -7.30
CA LEU A 333 -12.89 31.79 -7.40
C LEU A 333 -13.09 32.92 -6.39
N ILE A 334 -12.59 32.74 -5.16
CA ILE A 334 -12.78 33.68 -4.04
C ILE A 334 -11.89 34.92 -4.19
N THR A 335 -10.62 34.73 -4.54
CA THR A 335 -9.66 35.83 -4.60
C THR A 335 -9.60 36.53 -5.96
N GLY A 336 -10.13 35.90 -7.02
CA GLY A 336 -10.05 36.39 -8.39
C GLY A 336 -8.63 36.50 -8.94
N ARG A 337 -7.64 35.88 -8.27
CA ARG A 337 -6.24 35.98 -8.67
C ARG A 337 -5.99 35.21 -9.97
N PRO A 338 -5.33 35.83 -10.97
CA PRO A 338 -5.01 35.14 -12.21
C PRO A 338 -4.07 33.97 -11.94
N ILE A 339 -4.37 32.82 -12.56
CA ILE A 339 -3.53 31.62 -12.49
C ILE A 339 -2.39 31.79 -13.51
N THR A 340 -1.21 32.17 -13.03
CA THR A 340 0.01 32.34 -13.86
C THR A 340 0.66 30.99 -14.17
N ASN A 341 1.52 30.94 -15.19
CA ASN A 341 2.20 29.70 -15.58
C ASN A 341 3.10 29.14 -14.45
N SER A 342 3.66 29.99 -13.59
CA SER A 342 4.43 29.55 -12.42
C SER A 342 3.59 28.71 -11.45
N TYR A 343 2.34 29.11 -11.17
CA TYR A 343 1.42 28.34 -10.34
C TYR A 343 1.00 27.02 -11.00
N ILE A 344 0.85 27.02 -12.32
CA ILE A 344 0.53 25.80 -13.08
C ILE A 344 1.68 24.80 -12.95
N SER A 345 2.92 25.23 -13.23
CA SER A 345 4.10 24.36 -13.10
C SER A 345 4.29 23.82 -11.67
N ALA A 346 4.00 24.64 -10.66
CA ALA A 346 4.07 24.22 -9.27
C ALA A 346 3.01 23.15 -8.94
N LEU A 347 1.79 23.31 -9.47
CA LEU A 347 0.70 22.34 -9.32
C LEU A 347 0.98 21.04 -10.08
N GLU A 348 1.57 21.09 -11.28
CA GLU A 348 2.00 19.90 -12.03
C GLU A 348 3.05 19.09 -11.28
N LEU A 349 4.04 19.78 -10.69
CA LEU A 349 5.06 19.13 -9.87
C LEU A 349 4.45 18.47 -8.64
N PHE A 350 3.53 19.16 -7.99
CA PHE A 350 2.79 18.64 -6.84
C PHE A 350 1.93 17.41 -7.24
N SER A 351 1.23 17.48 -8.36
CA SER A 351 0.42 16.38 -8.92
C SER A 351 1.27 15.15 -9.22
N SER A 352 2.47 15.35 -9.76
CA SER A 352 3.40 14.25 -10.05
C SER A 352 3.83 13.52 -8.77
N GLN A 353 4.11 14.25 -7.68
CA GLN A 353 4.44 13.65 -6.39
C GLN A 353 3.22 12.98 -5.74
N ALA A 354 2.08 13.64 -5.74
CA ALA A 354 0.80 13.09 -5.26
C ALA A 354 0.47 11.75 -5.95
N SER A 355 0.69 11.65 -7.26
CA SER A 355 0.48 10.44 -8.04
C SER A 355 1.33 9.26 -7.53
N LEU A 356 2.59 9.51 -7.18
CA LEU A 356 3.49 8.48 -6.67
C LEU A 356 3.02 7.95 -5.31
N ILE A 357 2.60 8.85 -4.40
CA ILE A 357 2.12 8.46 -3.06
C ILE A 357 0.85 7.61 -3.16
N ILE A 358 -0.11 8.03 -4.00
CA ILE A 358 -1.35 7.30 -4.21
C ILE A 358 -1.05 5.88 -4.69
N GLU A 359 -0.13 5.73 -5.65
CA GLU A 359 0.25 4.42 -6.15
C GLU A 359 1.01 3.59 -5.11
N HIS A 360 1.92 4.19 -4.34
CA HIS A 360 2.65 3.51 -3.27
C HIS A 360 1.73 3.02 -2.15
N SER A 361 0.81 3.86 -1.67
CA SER A 361 -0.18 3.49 -0.66
C SER A 361 -1.06 2.33 -1.13
N ARG A 362 -1.51 2.38 -2.39
CA ARG A 362 -2.27 1.29 -3.01
C ARG A 362 -1.48 -0.02 -3.09
N LEU A 363 -0.21 0.06 -3.51
CA LEU A 363 0.68 -1.11 -3.58
C LEU A 363 0.94 -1.68 -2.19
N TYR A 364 1.11 -0.82 -1.18
CA TYR A 364 1.32 -1.22 0.20
C TYR A 364 0.10 -1.96 0.77
N MET A 365 -1.11 -1.38 0.63
CA MET A 365 -2.36 -2.05 1.03
C MET A 365 -2.54 -3.40 0.33
N LYS A 366 -2.17 -3.50 -0.96
CA LYS A 366 -2.25 -4.76 -1.68
C LYS A 366 -1.24 -5.80 -1.17
N MET A 367 -0.04 -5.34 -0.79
CA MET A 367 0.98 -6.19 -0.19
C MET A 367 0.51 -6.75 1.14
N GLU A 368 -0.02 -5.91 2.05
CA GLU A 368 -0.54 -6.37 3.35
C GLU A 368 -1.68 -7.37 3.19
N GLU A 369 -2.63 -7.12 2.29
CA GLU A 369 -3.72 -8.07 2.01
C GLU A 369 -3.17 -9.42 1.53
N THR A 370 -2.11 -9.40 0.73
CA THR A 370 -1.48 -10.61 0.20
C THR A 370 -0.70 -11.35 1.30
N ILE A 371 -0.01 -10.64 2.18
CA ILE A 371 0.69 -11.22 3.34
C ILE A 371 -0.31 -11.93 4.24
N ALA A 372 -1.41 -11.27 4.62
CA ALA A 372 -2.44 -11.87 5.47
C ALA A 372 -3.05 -13.15 4.86
N LYS A 373 -3.28 -13.14 3.53
CA LYS A 373 -3.74 -14.35 2.81
C LYS A 373 -2.71 -15.47 2.83
N LEU A 374 -1.43 -15.15 2.63
CA LEU A 374 -0.34 -16.14 2.65
C LEU A 374 -0.17 -16.77 4.03
N GLU A 375 -0.27 -15.98 5.10
CA GLU A 375 -0.21 -16.49 6.48
C GLU A 375 -1.36 -17.46 6.77
N ALA A 376 -2.58 -17.13 6.35
CA ALA A 376 -3.74 -18.02 6.49
C ALA A 376 -3.54 -19.35 5.74
N VAL A 377 -3.05 -19.30 4.50
CA VAL A 377 -2.76 -20.50 3.70
C VAL A 377 -1.64 -21.35 4.30
N ASN A 378 -0.56 -20.72 4.79
CA ASN A 378 0.53 -21.43 5.46
C ASN A 378 0.06 -22.13 6.74
N TYR A 379 -0.79 -21.46 7.53
CA TYR A 379 -1.36 -22.06 8.73
C TYR A 379 -2.21 -23.31 8.43
N GLU A 380 -3.05 -23.26 7.38
CA GLU A 380 -3.81 -24.43 6.94
C GLU A 380 -2.90 -25.55 6.40
N LEU A 381 -1.84 -25.18 5.68
CA LEU A 381 -0.88 -26.13 5.12
C LEU A 381 -0.13 -26.91 6.21
N ASP A 382 0.36 -26.22 7.25
CA ASP A 382 1.06 -26.86 8.37
C ASP A 382 0.14 -27.83 9.12
N LYS A 383 -1.11 -27.42 9.38
CA LYS A 383 -2.11 -28.30 10.01
C LYS A 383 -2.36 -29.57 9.19
N ASN A 384 -2.51 -29.43 7.87
CA ASN A 384 -2.73 -30.58 6.98
C ASN A 384 -1.50 -31.50 6.93
N LYS A 385 -0.30 -30.94 6.98
CA LYS A 385 0.95 -31.70 7.01
C LYS A 385 1.04 -32.58 8.26
N ASP A 386 0.73 -32.03 9.44
CA ASP A 386 0.74 -32.80 10.68
C ASP A 386 -0.28 -33.96 10.65
N MET A 387 -1.48 -33.69 10.13
CA MET A 387 -2.51 -34.73 9.94
C MET A 387 -2.07 -35.83 8.98
N LEU A 388 -1.36 -35.48 7.90
CA LEU A 388 -0.82 -36.47 6.95
C LEU A 388 0.28 -37.32 7.57
N VAL A 389 1.19 -36.73 8.35
CA VAL A 389 2.25 -37.47 9.03
C VAL A 389 1.68 -38.48 10.03
N GLU A 390 0.64 -38.11 10.78
CA GLU A 390 -0.06 -39.05 11.66
C GLU A 390 -0.73 -40.17 10.86
N ALA A 391 -1.46 -39.83 9.80
CA ALA A 391 -2.14 -40.82 8.95
C ALA A 391 -1.17 -41.83 8.32
N GLU A 392 -0.02 -41.36 7.83
CA GLU A 392 1.02 -42.22 7.24
C GLU A 392 1.62 -43.17 8.29
N ARG A 393 1.93 -42.67 9.48
CA ARG A 393 2.43 -43.49 10.60
C ARG A 393 1.44 -44.61 10.96
N TYR A 394 0.16 -44.28 11.09
CA TYR A 394 -0.87 -45.27 11.44
C TYR A 394 -1.12 -46.27 10.30
N SER A 395 -1.09 -45.84 9.04
CA SER A 395 -1.22 -46.74 7.89
C SER A 395 -0.07 -47.75 7.80
N ALA A 396 1.17 -47.29 7.99
CA ALA A 396 2.36 -48.15 7.99
C ALA A 396 2.33 -49.16 9.15
N LEU A 397 2.00 -48.68 10.35
CA LEU A 397 1.85 -49.54 11.53
C LEU A 397 0.75 -50.59 11.30
N GLY A 398 -0.36 -50.18 10.67
CA GLY A 398 -1.45 -51.08 10.35
C GLY A 398 -1.05 -52.19 9.37
N HIS A 399 -0.40 -51.84 8.26
CA HIS A 399 0.03 -52.82 7.28
C HIS A 399 1.02 -53.84 7.86
N MET A 400 2.01 -53.37 8.63
CA MET A 400 3.02 -54.22 9.25
C MET A 400 2.41 -55.16 10.31
N ALA A 401 1.53 -54.63 11.15
CA ALA A 401 0.83 -55.41 12.15
C ALA A 401 -0.01 -56.53 11.53
N ALA A 402 -0.73 -56.24 10.44
CA ALA A 402 -1.57 -57.22 9.78
C ALA A 402 -0.76 -58.40 9.21
N GLN A 403 0.37 -58.12 8.55
CA GLN A 403 1.28 -59.14 8.04
C GLN A 403 1.94 -59.95 9.16
N MET A 404 2.45 -59.27 10.19
CA MET A 404 3.14 -59.92 11.30
C MET A 404 2.20 -60.87 12.04
N ALA A 405 0.95 -60.45 12.26
CA ALA A 405 0.02 -61.23 13.02
C ALA A 405 -0.58 -62.41 12.23
N HIS A 406 -0.63 -62.35 10.89
CA HIS A 406 -0.89 -63.54 10.06
C HIS A 406 0.23 -64.59 10.23
N ASN A 407 1.48 -64.13 10.22
CA ASN A 407 2.65 -65.02 10.37
C ASN A 407 2.79 -65.61 11.78
N ILE A 408 2.33 -64.92 12.82
CA ILE A 408 2.33 -65.43 14.20
C ILE A 408 1.11 -66.34 14.47
N ARG A 409 -0.07 -66.03 13.90
CA ARG A 409 -1.27 -66.86 14.08
C ARG A 409 -1.05 -68.30 13.61
N ASN A 410 -0.38 -68.49 12.47
CA ASN A 410 -0.16 -69.81 11.88
C ASN A 410 0.56 -70.83 12.79
N PRO A 411 1.76 -70.54 13.34
CA PRO A 411 2.45 -71.47 14.24
C PRO A 411 1.69 -71.67 15.56
N ILE A 412 1.00 -70.64 16.05
CA ILE A 412 0.25 -70.68 17.31
C ILE A 412 -0.98 -71.57 17.18
N THR A 413 -1.80 -71.39 16.15
CA THR A 413 -2.94 -72.28 15.90
C THR A 413 -2.50 -73.73 15.71
N ALA A 414 -1.34 -73.98 15.10
CA ALA A 414 -0.76 -75.33 14.99
C ALA A 414 -0.35 -75.90 16.36
N ILE A 415 0.37 -75.13 17.18
CA ILE A 415 0.81 -75.52 18.53
C ILE A 415 -0.40 -75.80 19.43
N GLY A 416 -1.39 -74.89 19.46
CA GLY A 416 -2.60 -75.07 20.25
C GLY A 416 -3.46 -76.23 19.79
N GLY A 417 -3.57 -76.44 18.47
CA GLY A 417 -4.28 -77.58 17.89
C GLY A 417 -3.69 -78.91 18.35
N VAL A 418 -2.36 -79.08 18.22
CA VAL A 418 -1.66 -80.30 18.64
C VAL A 418 -1.72 -80.47 20.16
N ALA A 419 -1.51 -79.39 20.93
CA ALA A 419 -1.62 -79.42 22.38
C ALA A 419 -3.04 -79.84 22.84
N ARG A 420 -4.09 -79.27 22.24
CA ARG A 420 -5.49 -79.62 22.58
C ARG A 420 -5.82 -81.09 22.25
N ILE A 421 -5.23 -81.64 21.20
CA ILE A 421 -5.35 -83.08 20.84
C ILE A 421 -4.62 -83.96 21.87
N LEU A 422 -3.40 -83.59 22.27
CA LEU A 422 -2.61 -84.34 23.25
C LEU A 422 -3.23 -84.30 24.65
N SER A 423 -3.80 -83.17 25.08
CA SER A 423 -4.50 -83.04 26.37
C SER A 423 -5.67 -84.02 26.48
N ARG A 424 -6.42 -84.22 25.38
CA ARG A 424 -7.55 -85.16 25.33
C ARG A 424 -7.18 -86.64 25.26
N LYS A 425 -5.95 -86.97 24.81
CA LYS A 425 -5.51 -88.37 24.59
C LYS A 425 -4.57 -88.92 25.66
N THR A 426 -4.10 -88.09 26.59
CA THR A 426 -3.06 -88.48 27.56
C THR A 426 -3.67 -88.75 28.94
N SER A 427 -3.34 -89.89 29.56
CA SER A 427 -3.88 -90.30 30.88
C SER A 427 -2.95 -90.02 32.06
N HIS A 428 -1.81 -89.34 31.84
CA HIS A 428 -0.83 -89.01 32.88
C HIS A 428 -1.04 -87.59 33.42
N ASP A 429 -1.44 -87.47 34.69
CA ASP A 429 -1.88 -86.22 35.32
C ASP A 429 -0.85 -85.07 35.27
N ASN A 430 0.44 -85.38 35.34
CA ASN A 430 1.51 -84.37 35.24
C ASN A 430 1.71 -83.85 33.81
N ILE A 431 1.56 -84.71 32.79
CA ILE A 431 1.73 -84.30 31.37
C ILE A 431 0.53 -83.47 30.92
N THR A 432 -0.68 -83.82 31.35
CA THR A 432 -1.91 -83.06 31.07
C THR A 432 -1.82 -81.63 31.61
N LYS A 433 -1.24 -81.42 32.80
CA LYS A 433 -0.99 -80.07 33.35
C LYS A 433 -0.09 -79.22 32.46
N TYR A 434 1.00 -79.78 31.93
CA TYR A 434 1.90 -79.04 31.02
C TYR A 434 1.22 -78.73 29.67
N ILE A 435 0.45 -79.67 29.13
CA ILE A 435 -0.28 -79.46 27.88
C ILE A 435 -1.36 -78.38 28.06
N ASP A 436 -2.08 -78.38 29.18
CA ASP A 436 -3.09 -77.36 29.48
C ASP A 436 -2.48 -75.96 29.62
N VAL A 437 -1.26 -75.85 30.17
CA VAL A 437 -0.51 -74.58 30.16
C VAL A 437 -0.18 -74.15 28.73
N MET A 438 0.29 -75.06 27.87
CA MET A 438 0.57 -74.73 26.46
C MET A 438 -0.69 -74.29 25.70
N VAL A 439 -1.83 -74.95 25.92
CA VAL A 439 -3.12 -74.55 25.34
C VAL A 439 -3.52 -73.15 25.82
N LYS A 440 -3.44 -72.88 27.13
CA LYS A 440 -3.78 -71.57 27.70
C LYS A 440 -2.88 -70.45 27.16
N GLU A 441 -1.57 -70.67 27.05
CA GLU A 441 -0.65 -69.67 26.50
C GLU A 441 -0.88 -69.46 24.99
N THR A 442 -1.25 -70.51 24.26
CA THR A 442 -1.61 -70.36 22.84
C THR A 442 -2.88 -69.53 22.67
N GLU A 443 -3.94 -69.83 23.43
CA GLU A 443 -5.19 -69.08 23.43
C GLU A 443 -4.98 -67.62 23.83
N ARG A 444 -4.07 -67.37 24.77
CA ARG A 444 -3.68 -66.02 25.20
C ARG A 444 -3.02 -65.24 24.06
N ILE A 445 -2.10 -65.85 23.31
CA ILE A 445 -1.46 -65.16 22.19
C ILE A 445 -2.47 -64.94 21.04
N GLU A 446 -3.34 -65.91 20.74
CA GLU A 446 -4.42 -65.71 19.75
C GLU A 446 -5.31 -64.52 20.11
N SER A 447 -5.70 -64.38 21.39
CA SER A 447 -6.47 -63.23 21.87
C SER A 447 -5.69 -61.91 21.77
N THR A 448 -4.39 -61.92 22.04
CA THR A 448 -3.54 -60.71 21.97
C THR A 448 -3.39 -60.24 20.52
N LEU A 449 -3.18 -61.18 19.58
CA LEU A 449 -3.14 -60.88 18.15
C LEU A 449 -4.48 -60.35 17.67
N LYS A 450 -5.61 -60.96 18.07
CA LYS A 450 -6.95 -60.49 17.71
C LYS A 450 -7.16 -59.02 18.12
N ASN A 451 -6.77 -58.66 19.34
CA ASN A 451 -6.88 -57.28 19.83
C ASN A 451 -5.95 -56.31 19.06
N LEU A 452 -4.78 -56.78 18.63
CA LEU A 452 -3.84 -55.99 17.81
C LEU A 452 -4.40 -55.73 16.41
N PHE A 453 -5.01 -56.75 15.78
CA PHE A 453 -5.70 -56.59 14.49
C PHE A 453 -6.90 -55.65 14.59
N GLU A 454 -7.69 -55.74 15.66
CA GLU A 454 -8.84 -54.87 15.88
C GLU A 454 -8.48 -53.38 16.05
N PHE A 455 -7.23 -53.08 16.43
CA PHE A 455 -6.69 -51.72 16.47
C PHE A 455 -6.25 -51.22 15.08
N VAL A 456 -5.88 -52.15 14.21
CA VAL A 456 -5.25 -51.90 12.91
C VAL A 456 -6.26 -51.86 11.77
N GLU A 457 -7.33 -52.65 11.85
CA GLU A 457 -8.45 -52.58 10.93
C GLU A 457 -9.25 -51.30 11.18
N SER A 458 -8.82 -50.24 10.49
CA SER A 458 -9.65 -49.06 10.24
C SER A 458 -10.80 -49.45 9.30
N GLU A 459 -11.88 -49.98 9.86
CA GLU A 459 -13.14 -50.03 9.12
C GLU A 459 -13.77 -48.63 9.09
N THR A 460 -14.29 -48.22 7.93
CA THR A 460 -15.14 -47.03 7.78
C THR A 460 -16.31 -47.07 8.76
N VAL A 461 -16.65 -45.96 9.41
CA VAL A 461 -17.76 -45.88 10.37
C VAL A 461 -19.08 -45.71 9.62
N GLU A 462 -20.05 -46.59 9.87
CA GLU A 462 -21.40 -46.44 9.31
C GLU A 462 -22.30 -45.69 10.30
N LEU A 463 -22.34 -44.36 10.14
CA LEU A 463 -23.12 -43.50 11.03
C LEU A 463 -24.64 -43.62 10.79
N LYS A 464 -25.36 -44.23 11.73
CA LYS A 464 -26.83 -44.35 11.73
C LYS A 464 -27.43 -43.65 12.94
N MET A 465 -28.71 -43.29 12.89
CA MET A 465 -29.38 -42.73 14.06
C MET A 465 -29.63 -43.84 15.08
N ALA A 466 -29.00 -43.74 16.25
CA ALA A 466 -29.10 -44.73 17.31
C ALA A 466 -29.29 -44.07 18.68
N GLN A 467 -30.00 -44.76 19.58
CA GLN A 467 -30.16 -44.36 20.97
C GLN A 467 -28.98 -44.87 21.80
N ILE A 468 -28.37 -44.00 22.62
CA ILE A 468 -27.16 -44.38 23.38
C ILE A 468 -27.46 -45.23 24.61
N HIS A 469 -28.55 -44.97 25.35
CA HIS A 469 -28.83 -45.71 26.59
C HIS A 469 -29.06 -47.22 26.37
N PRO A 470 -29.74 -47.68 25.29
CA PRO A 470 -29.78 -49.10 24.95
C PRO A 470 -28.39 -49.72 24.76
N LEU A 471 -27.48 -49.02 24.07
CA LEU A 471 -26.11 -49.49 23.85
C LEU A 471 -25.32 -49.63 25.16
N VAL A 472 -25.50 -48.67 26.08
CA VAL A 472 -24.91 -48.74 27.44
C VAL A 472 -25.41 -49.97 28.19
N ARG A 473 -26.73 -50.23 28.17
CA ARG A 473 -27.33 -51.38 28.85
C ARG A 473 -26.87 -52.70 28.24
N GLU A 474 -26.83 -52.79 26.91
CA GLU A 474 -26.33 -53.98 26.22
C GLU A 474 -24.85 -54.26 26.53
N ALA A 475 -24.02 -53.22 26.59
CA ALA A 475 -22.60 -53.37 26.92
C ALA A 475 -22.40 -53.84 28.37
N LEU A 476 -23.20 -53.33 29.32
CA LEU A 476 -23.18 -53.80 30.72
C LEU A 476 -23.63 -55.25 30.86
N ASN A 477 -24.70 -55.64 30.15
CA ASN A 477 -25.21 -57.01 30.21
C ASN A 477 -24.17 -58.06 29.79
N LEU A 478 -23.27 -57.72 28.86
CA LEU A 478 -22.17 -58.61 28.44
C LEU A 478 -21.15 -58.87 29.57
N LEU A 479 -21.02 -57.93 30.51
CA LEU A 479 -20.09 -57.99 31.64
C LEU A 479 -20.76 -58.40 32.96
N GLN A 480 -22.07 -58.64 32.96
CA GLN A 480 -22.84 -58.99 34.16
C GLN A 480 -22.23 -60.15 34.98
N PRO A 481 -21.75 -61.26 34.37
CA PRO A 481 -21.17 -62.36 35.14
C PRO A 481 -19.90 -61.98 35.92
N GLU A 482 -19.14 -60.99 35.42
CA GLU A 482 -17.95 -60.48 36.09
C GLU A 482 -18.29 -59.41 37.13
N ILE A 483 -19.29 -58.57 36.85
CA ILE A 483 -19.83 -57.58 37.79
C ILE A 483 -20.36 -58.27 39.06
N ASP A 484 -21.13 -59.35 38.88
CA ASP A 484 -21.69 -60.13 39.99
C ASP A 484 -20.59 -60.87 40.76
N ARG A 485 -19.61 -61.44 40.04
CA ARG A 485 -18.49 -62.17 40.65
C ARG A 485 -17.64 -61.29 41.58
N HIS A 486 -17.38 -60.05 41.17
CA HIS A 486 -16.59 -59.10 41.96
C HIS A 486 -17.48 -58.23 42.89
N ASN A 487 -18.78 -58.50 42.99
CA ASN A 487 -19.72 -57.77 43.85
C ASN A 487 -19.73 -56.24 43.61
N ILE A 488 -19.72 -55.83 42.34
CA ILE A 488 -19.69 -54.42 41.94
C ILE A 488 -21.11 -53.86 41.86
N LYS A 489 -21.38 -52.75 42.56
CA LYS A 489 -22.66 -52.05 42.49
C LYS A 489 -22.69 -51.11 41.28
N VAL A 490 -23.65 -51.31 40.37
CA VAL A 490 -23.83 -50.43 39.19
C VAL A 490 -24.92 -49.41 39.46
N ILE A 491 -24.59 -48.11 39.33
CA ILE A 491 -25.51 -46.98 39.47
C ILE A 491 -25.64 -46.30 38.11
N ILE A 492 -26.85 -46.31 37.54
CA ILE A 492 -27.15 -45.67 36.26
C ILE A 492 -28.02 -44.45 36.53
N ASP A 493 -27.45 -43.27 36.33
CA ASP A 493 -28.09 -41.97 36.49
C ASP A 493 -28.17 -41.28 35.11
N CYS A 494 -29.14 -41.73 34.31
CA CYS A 494 -29.32 -41.30 32.92
C CYS A 494 -30.43 -40.27 32.76
N LEU A 495 -30.38 -39.51 31.65
CA LEU A 495 -31.44 -38.59 31.27
C LEU A 495 -32.77 -39.34 31.09
N LYS A 496 -33.88 -38.72 31.50
CA LYS A 496 -35.23 -39.32 31.42
C LYS A 496 -35.71 -39.63 30.01
N ARG A 497 -35.08 -39.08 28.97
CA ARG A 497 -35.41 -39.31 27.54
C ARG A 497 -34.17 -39.83 26.81
N ASP A 498 -34.38 -40.81 25.94
CA ASP A 498 -33.31 -41.35 25.10
C ASP A 498 -32.88 -40.32 24.05
N THR A 499 -31.60 -39.92 24.12
CA THR A 499 -31.00 -39.04 23.12
C THR A 499 -30.59 -39.86 21.90
N VAL A 500 -31.07 -39.45 20.73
CA VAL A 500 -30.69 -40.03 19.44
C VAL A 500 -29.45 -39.32 18.93
N LEU A 501 -28.39 -40.07 18.66
CA LEU A 501 -27.14 -39.58 18.07
C LEU A 501 -26.88 -40.26 16.73
N LYS A 502 -26.16 -39.58 15.85
CA LYS A 502 -25.69 -40.14 14.58
C LYS A 502 -24.37 -40.89 14.82
N VAL A 503 -24.46 -42.20 15.08
CA VAL A 503 -23.32 -43.04 15.47
C VAL A 503 -23.38 -44.45 14.85
N ASP A 504 -22.24 -45.14 14.80
CA ASP A 504 -22.19 -46.57 14.52
C ASP A 504 -22.42 -47.34 15.83
N SER A 505 -23.59 -47.98 15.95
CA SER A 505 -24.00 -48.70 17.16
C SER A 505 -23.04 -49.83 17.55
N VAL A 506 -22.44 -50.51 16.56
CA VAL A 506 -21.56 -51.65 16.81
C VAL A 506 -20.24 -51.15 17.39
N LYS A 507 -19.66 -50.10 16.79
CA LYS A 507 -18.39 -49.52 17.23
C LYS A 507 -18.52 -48.80 18.57
N ILE A 508 -19.59 -48.02 18.79
CA ILE A 508 -19.84 -47.40 20.09
C ILE A 508 -20.03 -48.44 21.19
N LYS A 509 -20.81 -49.51 20.94
CA LYS A 509 -20.96 -50.61 21.90
C LYS A 509 -19.61 -51.24 22.26
N LYS A 510 -18.74 -51.46 21.26
CA LYS A 510 -17.39 -51.97 21.47
C LYS A 510 -16.55 -51.03 22.36
N ALA A 511 -16.57 -49.72 22.09
CA ALA A 511 -15.89 -48.74 22.93
C ALA A 511 -16.40 -48.77 24.38
N LEU A 512 -17.72 -48.86 24.58
CA LEU A 512 -18.32 -48.97 25.91
C LEU A 512 -17.89 -50.24 26.65
N VAL A 513 -17.86 -51.40 25.98
CA VAL A 513 -17.37 -52.65 26.57
C VAL A 513 -15.91 -52.52 27.02
N HIS A 514 -15.04 -51.88 26.22
CA HIS A 514 -13.65 -51.65 26.63
C HIS A 514 -13.52 -50.74 27.86
N ILE A 515 -14.31 -49.66 27.93
CA ILE A 515 -14.32 -48.76 29.09
C ILE A 515 -14.82 -49.51 30.33
N PHE A 516 -15.97 -50.20 30.24
CA PHE A 516 -16.56 -50.91 31.36
C PHE A 516 -15.70 -52.08 31.84
N LYS A 517 -15.09 -52.83 30.93
CA LYS A 517 -14.16 -53.90 31.29
C LYS A 517 -12.96 -53.36 32.04
N ASN A 518 -12.41 -52.21 31.62
CA ASN A 518 -11.31 -51.60 32.34
C ASN A 518 -11.70 -51.15 33.75
N ALA A 519 -12.91 -50.61 33.92
CA ALA A 519 -13.45 -50.24 35.23
C ALA A 519 -13.70 -51.46 36.13
N VAL A 520 -14.31 -52.53 35.60
CA VAL A 520 -14.56 -53.78 36.34
C VAL A 520 -13.24 -54.42 36.81
N ASP A 521 -12.25 -54.51 35.93
CA ASP A 521 -10.93 -55.03 36.28
C ASP A 521 -10.22 -54.20 37.36
N ALA A 522 -10.46 -52.88 37.40
CA ALA A 522 -9.89 -52.00 38.42
C ALA A 522 -10.54 -52.19 39.80
N MET A 523 -11.72 -52.85 39.85
CA MET A 523 -12.53 -53.11 41.05
C MET A 523 -12.60 -54.62 41.37
N ALA A 524 -11.47 -55.32 41.30
CA ALA A 524 -11.41 -56.76 41.55
C ALA A 524 -11.89 -57.16 42.97
N ASP A 525 -11.72 -56.29 43.97
CA ASP A 525 -12.15 -56.52 45.36
C ASP A 525 -13.54 -55.92 45.68
N GLY A 526 -14.29 -55.51 44.66
CA GLY A 526 -15.57 -54.83 44.77
C GLY A 526 -15.48 -53.31 44.68
N GLY A 527 -16.62 -52.68 44.44
CA GLY A 527 -16.69 -51.23 44.20
C GLY A 527 -18.03 -50.75 43.66
N THR A 528 -18.08 -49.50 43.22
CA THR A 528 -19.26 -48.90 42.60
C THR A 528 -18.93 -48.31 41.23
N LEU A 529 -19.62 -48.78 40.19
CA LEU A 529 -19.56 -48.21 38.83
C LEU A 529 -20.74 -47.25 38.66
N THR A 530 -20.46 -45.97 38.47
CA THR A 530 -21.48 -44.94 38.23
C THR A 530 -21.45 -44.47 36.78
N ILE A 531 -22.60 -44.48 36.11
CA ILE A 531 -22.74 -44.00 34.73
C ILE A 531 -23.73 -42.85 34.73
N LYS A 532 -23.28 -41.69 34.26
CA LYS A 532 -24.06 -40.46 34.16
C LYS A 532 -24.12 -39.97 32.72
N THR A 533 -25.30 -39.58 32.26
CA THR A 533 -25.45 -38.91 30.95
C THR A 533 -25.98 -37.50 31.14
N SER A 534 -25.41 -36.53 30.45
CA SER A 534 -25.89 -35.16 30.41
C SER A 534 -25.80 -34.58 29.00
N ILE A 535 -26.54 -33.51 28.75
CA ILE A 535 -26.43 -32.71 27.52
C ILE A 535 -25.78 -31.39 27.89
N ASP A 536 -24.69 -31.06 27.22
CA ASP A 536 -23.95 -29.80 27.34
C ASP A 536 -23.70 -29.30 25.91
N ALA A 537 -24.72 -28.66 25.34
CA ALA A 537 -24.78 -28.36 23.90
C ALA A 537 -23.51 -27.61 23.45
N PRO A 538 -22.85 -28.05 22.35
CA PRO A 538 -23.34 -28.97 21.32
C PRO A 538 -23.08 -30.47 21.59
N TRP A 539 -22.70 -30.86 22.81
CA TRP A 539 -22.25 -32.21 23.13
C TRP A 539 -23.27 -33.03 23.93
N PHE A 540 -23.39 -34.31 23.60
CA PHE A 540 -23.89 -35.34 24.51
C PHE A 540 -22.70 -35.88 25.32
N LYS A 541 -22.80 -35.83 26.65
CA LYS A 541 -21.75 -36.24 27.58
C LYS A 541 -22.15 -37.53 28.30
N LEU A 542 -21.28 -38.53 28.24
CA LEU A 542 -21.33 -39.76 29.03
C LEU A 542 -20.14 -39.76 30.00
N LEU A 543 -20.42 -39.69 31.29
CA LEU A 543 -19.45 -39.75 32.37
C LEU A 543 -19.54 -41.11 33.06
N ILE A 544 -18.42 -41.81 33.14
CA ILE A 544 -18.29 -43.13 33.76
C ILE A 544 -17.27 -42.99 34.89
N THR A 545 -17.68 -43.33 36.10
CA THR A 545 -16.87 -43.18 37.31
C THR A 545 -16.77 -44.52 38.01
N ASP A 546 -15.54 -44.97 38.30
CA ASP A 546 -15.28 -46.17 39.07
C ASP A 546 -14.51 -45.86 40.36
N THR A 547 -14.75 -46.67 41.39
CA THR A 547 -14.06 -46.59 42.70
C THR A 547 -12.89 -47.58 42.78
N GLY A 548 -12.30 -47.97 41.64
CA GLY A 548 -11.24 -48.96 41.56
C GLY A 548 -9.85 -48.40 41.88
N ASN A 549 -8.82 -49.20 41.62
CA ASN A 549 -7.43 -48.79 41.82
C ASN A 549 -7.07 -47.56 40.97
N ARG A 550 -6.44 -46.57 41.62
CA ARG A 550 -6.14 -45.26 41.03
C ARG A 550 -5.08 -45.34 39.94
N ILE A 551 -5.26 -44.56 38.88
CA ILE A 551 -4.21 -44.27 37.89
C ILE A 551 -3.28 -43.21 38.49
N GLU A 552 -1.96 -43.45 38.48
CA GLU A 552 -0.97 -42.45 38.87
C GLU A 552 -1.05 -41.21 37.95
N ALA A 553 -0.94 -40.01 38.51
CA ALA A 553 -1.10 -38.76 37.77
C ALA A 553 -0.13 -38.63 36.58
N ALA A 554 1.08 -39.18 36.70
CA ALA A 554 2.09 -39.19 35.63
C ALA A 554 1.74 -40.13 34.46
N LEU A 555 0.78 -41.04 34.63
CA LEU A 555 0.44 -42.09 33.67
C LEU A 555 -0.89 -41.82 32.94
N VAL A 556 -1.62 -40.75 33.27
CA VAL A 556 -2.92 -40.42 32.66
C VAL A 556 -2.76 -40.06 31.17
N ASP A 557 -1.73 -39.27 30.83
CA ASP A 557 -1.45 -38.88 29.45
C ASP A 557 -0.95 -40.07 28.62
N LYS A 558 -0.20 -40.98 29.25
CA LYS A 558 0.29 -42.22 28.62
C LYS A 558 -0.73 -43.34 28.56
N ALA A 559 -1.81 -43.28 29.34
CA ALA A 559 -2.86 -44.31 29.37
C ALA A 559 -3.58 -44.49 28.02
N LYS A 560 -3.49 -43.48 27.14
CA LYS A 560 -4.04 -43.50 25.79
C LYS A 560 -3.05 -43.99 24.73
N GLU A 561 -1.76 -44.08 25.07
CA GLU A 561 -0.74 -44.59 24.17
C GLU A 561 -0.95 -46.09 23.91
N PRO A 562 -0.88 -46.55 22.65
CA PRO A 562 -0.99 -47.97 22.35
C PRO A 562 0.09 -48.79 23.08
N PHE A 563 -0.27 -49.99 23.55
CA PHE A 563 0.58 -50.94 24.27
C PHE A 563 1.01 -50.52 25.68
N PHE A 564 0.56 -49.36 26.15
CA PHE A 564 0.79 -48.93 27.53
C PHE A 564 -0.17 -49.67 28.49
N THR A 565 0.37 -50.44 29.43
CA THR A 565 -0.42 -51.18 30.44
C THR A 565 0.31 -51.24 31.78
N THR A 566 -0.43 -51.09 32.87
CA THR A 566 0.06 -51.32 34.25
C THR A 566 -0.31 -52.71 34.78
N LYS A 567 -1.07 -53.50 34.01
CA LYS A 567 -1.52 -54.85 34.38
C LYS A 567 -0.54 -55.90 33.86
N ALA A 568 -0.17 -56.87 34.70
CA ALA A 568 0.73 -57.98 34.37
C ALA A 568 0.25 -58.86 33.17
N TYR A 569 -1.05 -58.81 32.86
CA TYR A 569 -1.68 -59.56 31.77
C TYR A 569 -2.51 -58.66 30.83
N GLY A 570 -2.34 -57.33 30.89
CA GLY A 570 -3.08 -56.38 30.06
C GLY A 570 -2.45 -56.18 28.68
N THR A 571 -3.26 -55.93 27.65
CA THR A 571 -2.77 -55.70 26.27
C THR A 571 -2.39 -54.25 25.98
N GLY A 572 -2.82 -53.30 26.82
CA GLY A 572 -2.54 -51.87 26.64
C GLY A 572 -3.18 -51.22 25.39
N MET A 573 -4.11 -51.92 24.72
CA MET A 573 -4.75 -51.45 23.48
C MET A 573 -6.20 -51.02 23.67
N GLY A 574 -6.81 -51.26 24.83
CA GLY A 574 -8.24 -51.03 25.05
C GLY A 574 -8.65 -49.56 24.93
N LEU A 575 -7.91 -48.66 25.58
CA LEU A 575 -8.22 -47.22 25.63
C LEU A 575 -7.83 -46.47 24.34
N SER A 576 -6.79 -46.94 23.63
CA SER A 576 -6.43 -46.39 22.31
C SER A 576 -7.48 -46.71 21.25
N ILE A 577 -8.08 -47.91 21.29
CA ILE A 577 -9.23 -48.28 20.44
C ILE A 577 -10.44 -47.39 20.74
N VAL A 578 -10.70 -47.10 22.03
CA VAL A 578 -11.78 -46.19 22.42
C VAL A 578 -11.55 -44.80 21.85
N GLU A 579 -10.33 -44.26 21.97
CA GLU A 579 -10.01 -42.93 21.42
C GLU A 579 -10.19 -42.88 19.90
N GLN A 580 -9.75 -43.90 19.17
CA GLN A 580 -9.90 -43.99 17.72
C GLN A 580 -11.38 -44.05 17.31
N ILE A 581 -12.18 -44.88 17.99
CA ILE A 581 -13.62 -44.98 17.72
C ILE A 581 -14.30 -43.63 17.99
N ILE A 582 -14.04 -43.00 19.14
CA ILE A 582 -14.69 -41.74 19.50
C ILE A 582 -14.27 -40.60 18.55
N LYS A 583 -12.98 -40.51 18.17
CA LYS A 583 -12.51 -39.55 17.16
C LYS A 583 -13.15 -39.76 15.79
N ALA A 584 -13.30 -41.00 15.35
CA ALA A 584 -13.96 -41.33 14.08
C ALA A 584 -15.46 -40.94 14.05
N HIS A 585 -16.06 -40.72 15.22
CA HIS A 585 -17.44 -40.20 15.38
C HIS A 585 -17.49 -38.68 15.61
N GLY A 586 -16.35 -37.98 15.48
CA GLY A 586 -16.25 -36.53 15.75
C GLY A 586 -16.39 -36.17 17.23
N GLY A 587 -16.19 -37.15 18.13
CA GLY A 587 -16.30 -36.99 19.58
C GLY A 587 -14.97 -36.73 20.28
N ILE A 588 -15.03 -36.49 21.59
CA ILE A 588 -13.87 -36.24 22.45
C ILE A 588 -13.85 -37.28 23.57
N PHE A 589 -12.68 -37.88 23.81
CA PHE A 589 -12.45 -38.86 24.86
C PHE A 589 -11.40 -38.36 25.87
N THR A 590 -11.80 -38.21 27.13
CA THR A 590 -10.92 -37.74 28.21
C THR A 590 -10.98 -38.64 29.41
N ILE A 591 -9.83 -38.84 30.05
CA ILE A 591 -9.69 -39.56 31.30
C ILE A 591 -9.18 -38.54 32.32
N ALA A 592 -9.84 -38.45 33.45
CA ALA A 592 -9.50 -37.56 34.55
C ALA A 592 -9.37 -38.37 35.84
N ARG A 593 -8.56 -37.84 36.75
CA ARG A 593 -8.42 -38.36 38.09
C ARG A 593 -9.32 -37.55 39.03
N GLY A 594 -10.27 -38.20 39.67
CA GLY A 594 -10.98 -37.64 40.83
C GLY A 594 -10.20 -37.90 42.13
N ASP A 595 -10.64 -37.29 43.23
CA ASP A 595 -9.95 -37.41 44.54
C ASP A 595 -9.90 -38.86 45.05
N ILE A 596 -10.93 -39.66 44.75
CA ILE A 596 -11.09 -41.05 45.21
C ILE A 596 -11.35 -42.03 44.04
N ASN A 597 -11.68 -41.52 42.84
CA ASN A 597 -12.22 -42.30 41.72
C ASN A 597 -11.49 -42.03 40.40
N THR A 598 -11.61 -42.93 39.43
CA THR A 598 -11.23 -42.67 38.03
C THR A 598 -12.46 -42.20 37.25
N GLU A 599 -12.32 -41.10 36.48
CA GLU A 599 -13.41 -40.52 35.70
C GLU A 599 -13.10 -40.59 34.20
N VAL A 600 -13.95 -41.29 33.46
CA VAL A 600 -13.89 -41.39 32.01
C VAL A 600 -15.04 -40.59 31.42
N THR A 601 -14.73 -39.61 30.57
CA THR A 601 -15.73 -38.79 29.87
C THR A 601 -15.65 -39.04 28.37
N VAL A 602 -16.79 -39.40 27.79
CA VAL A 602 -17.02 -39.49 26.34
C VAL A 602 -17.97 -38.37 25.94
N LYS A 603 -17.57 -37.52 25.00
CA LYS A 603 -18.42 -36.50 24.38
C LYS A 603 -18.70 -36.86 22.94
N LEU A 604 -19.96 -36.86 22.52
CA LEU A 604 -20.39 -37.11 21.15
C LEU A 604 -21.19 -35.91 20.64
N PRO A 605 -21.06 -35.52 19.36
CA PRO A 605 -21.77 -34.36 18.82
C PRO A 605 -23.28 -34.64 18.76
N LEU A 606 -24.09 -33.68 19.22
CA LEU A 606 -25.52 -33.71 18.99
C LEU A 606 -25.82 -33.47 17.50
N PRO A 607 -26.83 -34.15 16.92
CA PRO A 607 -27.25 -33.86 15.56
C PRO A 607 -27.70 -32.40 15.47
N SER A 608 -27.12 -31.65 14.54
CA SER A 608 -27.51 -30.26 14.26
C SER A 608 -29.00 -30.23 13.94
N GLN A 609 -29.78 -29.41 14.65
CA GLN A 609 -31.14 -29.08 14.22
C GLN A 609 -31.01 -28.34 12.89
N LYS A 610 -31.36 -29.02 11.79
CA LYS A 610 -31.75 -28.36 10.55
C LYS A 610 -33.26 -28.29 10.51
#